data_AF-A0A382TFT8-F1
#
_entry.id   AF-A0A382TFT8-F1
#
_cell.length_a   1.000
_cell.length_b   1.000
_cell.length_c   1.000
_cell.angle_alpha   90.00
_cell.angle_beta   90.00
_cell.angle_gamma   90.00
#
_symmetry.space_group_name_H-M   'P 1'
#
loop_
_entity.id
_entity.type
_entity.pdbx_description
1 polymer ?
#
loop_
_entity_poly.entity_id
_entity_poly.type
_entity_poly.pdbx_seq_one_letter_code
_entity_poly.pdbx_strand_id
1 'polypeptide(L)'
;MKKSKLILIIARKGSKDNVSRQNLRLVNEKPLIYYIINTARKYQSADVFVSTDSEELKEIALSNNVKVIKRPKSLIKDSTT
;
A
#
# COMPACT_ATOMS: atom_id res chain seq x y z
N MET A 1 -13.57 3.16 20.61
CA MET A 1 -14.64 2.53 19.80
C MET A 1 -14.02 1.54 18.83
N LYS A 2 -14.48 0.29 18.80
CA LYS A 2 -13.99 -0.71 17.86
C LYS A 2 -14.50 -0.37 16.46
N LYS A 3 -13.60 -0.15 15.50
CA LYS A 3 -14.01 0.10 14.11
C LYS A 3 -14.55 -1.19 13.52
N SER A 4 -15.70 -1.13 12.85
CA SER A 4 -16.39 -2.30 12.30
C SER A 4 -16.01 -2.62 10.86
N LYS A 5 -15.22 -1.74 10.21
CA LYS A 5 -14.84 -1.84 8.80
C LYS A 5 -13.32 -1.89 8.69
N LEU A 6 -12.84 -2.63 7.70
CA LEU A 6 -11.42 -2.78 7.38
C LEU A 6 -11.20 -2.35 5.92
N ILE A 7 -10.23 -1.47 5.69
CA ILE A 7 -9.69 -1.14 4.37
C ILE A 7 -8.28 -1.69 4.32
N LEU A 8 -8.06 -2.65 3.41
CA LEU A 8 -6.75 -3.24 3.16
C LEU A 8 -6.25 -2.80 1.79
N ILE A 9 -5.18 -2.01 1.77
CA ILE A 9 -4.49 -1.58 0.56
C ILE A 9 -3.37 -2.57 0.29
N ILE A 10 -3.48 -3.36 -0.78
CA ILE A 10 -2.43 -4.31 -1.18
C ILE A 10 -1.50 -3.61 -2.16
N ALA A 11 -0.25 -3.39 -1.76
CA ALA A 11 0.73 -2.70 -2.58
C ALA A 11 2.04 -3.48 -2.60
N ARG A 12 2.24 -4.30 -3.63
CA ARG A 12 3.47 -5.09 -3.83
C ARG A 12 4.60 -4.19 -4.35
N LYS A 13 5.86 -4.55 -4.06
CA LYS A 13 7.06 -3.95 -4.65
C LYS A 13 7.06 -4.10 -6.18
N GLY A 14 6.70 -5.29 -6.65
CA GLY A 14 6.73 -5.69 -8.06
C GLY A 14 8.14 -5.95 -8.61
N SER A 15 8.24 -6.50 -9.84
CA SER A 15 9.48 -6.75 -10.59
C SER A 15 10.10 -5.50 -11.24
N LYS A 16 11.36 -5.53 -11.67
CA LYS A 16 12.00 -4.36 -12.31
C LYS A 16 11.39 -3.99 -13.66
N ASP A 17 10.66 -4.90 -14.29
CA ASP A 17 10.02 -4.67 -15.59
C ASP A 17 8.89 -3.66 -15.43
N ASN A 18 8.94 -2.61 -16.24
CA ASN A 18 8.39 -1.26 -16.04
C ASN A 18 6.91 -1.10 -15.61
N VAL A 19 6.11 -2.18 -15.58
CA VAL A 19 4.68 -2.13 -15.26
C VAL A 19 4.42 -2.39 -13.76
N SER A 20 5.39 -2.87 -12.98
CA SER A 20 5.07 -3.37 -11.63
C SER A 20 5.17 -2.32 -10.50
N ARG A 21 6.03 -1.28 -10.65
CA ARG A 21 6.32 -0.29 -9.59
C ARG A 21 5.32 0.88 -9.58
N GLN A 22 4.10 0.67 -10.08
CA GLN A 22 3.09 1.71 -10.26
C GLN A 22 2.77 2.47 -8.97
N ASN A 23 2.77 1.78 -7.82
CA ASN A 23 2.47 2.39 -6.53
C ASN A 23 3.45 3.50 -6.13
N LEU A 24 4.70 3.43 -6.61
CA LEU A 24 5.74 4.43 -6.39
C LEU A 24 5.79 5.50 -7.49
N ARG A 25 5.12 5.28 -8.63
CA ARG A 25 5.14 6.21 -9.75
C ARG A 25 4.49 7.53 -9.32
N LEU A 26 5.13 8.64 -9.68
CA LEU A 26 4.60 9.96 -9.40
C LEU A 26 3.40 10.26 -10.30
N VAL A 27 2.34 10.75 -9.66
CA VAL A 27 1.15 11.32 -10.27
C VAL A 27 0.99 12.67 -9.61
N ASN A 28 1.09 13.77 -10.36
CA ASN A 28 1.05 15.13 -9.81
C ASN A 28 1.99 15.31 -8.59
N GLU A 29 3.26 14.97 -8.80
CA GLU A 29 4.37 15.09 -7.82
C GLU A 29 4.30 14.19 -6.58
N LYS A 30 3.27 13.34 -6.45
CA LYS A 30 3.15 12.40 -5.33
C LYS A 30 3.06 10.95 -5.82
N PRO A 31 3.61 9.97 -5.08
CA PRO A 31 3.47 8.57 -5.45
C PRO A 31 2.00 8.15 -5.57
N LEU A 32 1.64 7.31 -6.54
CA LEU A 32 0.25 6.87 -6.75
C LEU A 32 -0.41 6.36 -5.45
N ILE A 33 0.32 5.58 -4.64
CA ILE A 33 -0.20 5.04 -3.38
C ILE A 33 -0.61 6.12 -2.38
N TYR A 34 0.00 7.32 -2.44
CA TYR A 34 -0.33 8.44 -1.57
C TYR A 34 -1.83 8.81 -1.69
N TYR A 35 -2.35 8.85 -2.91
CA TYR A 35 -3.75 9.22 -3.16
C TYR A 35 -4.73 8.19 -2.60
N ILE A 36 -4.39 6.91 -2.71
CA ILE A 36 -5.18 5.80 -2.18
C ILE A 36 -5.20 5.85 -0.66
N ILE A 37 -4.03 6.01 -0.03
CA ILE A 37 -3.89 6.16 1.43
C ILE A 37 -4.66 7.39 1.92
N ASN A 38 -4.47 8.53 1.28
CA ASN A 38 -5.11 9.78 1.69
C ASN A 38 -6.64 9.68 1.61
N THR A 39 -7.16 9.02 0.57
CA THR A 39 -8.61 8.77 0.43
C THR A 39 -9.11 7.79 1.49
N ALA A 40 -8.41 6.67 1.71
CA ALA A 40 -8.80 5.67 2.71
C ALA A 40 -8.85 6.26 4.13
N ARG A 41 -7.89 7.14 4.48
CA ARG A 41 -7.84 7.80 5.80
C ARG A 41 -9.03 8.71 6.10
N LYS A 42 -9.72 9.24 5.07
CA LYS A 42 -10.93 10.05 5.26
C LYS A 42 -12.07 9.22 5.86
N TYR A 43 -12.06 7.90 5.70
CA TYR A 43 -13.05 7.00 6.28
C TYR A 43 -12.72 6.65 7.73
N GLN A 44 -13.05 7.56 8.65
CA GLN A 44 -12.77 7.40 10.09
C GLN A 44 -13.39 6.14 10.71
N SER A 45 -14.49 5.63 10.14
CA SER A 45 -15.19 4.42 10.59
C SER A 45 -14.48 3.10 10.21
N ALA A 46 -13.42 3.15 9.41
CA ALA A 46 -12.64 1.98 9.01
C ALA A 46 -11.22 2.00 9.58
N ASP A 47 -10.70 0.82 9.93
CA ASP A 47 -9.28 0.62 10.14
C ASP A 47 -8.59 0.47 8.78
N VAL A 48 -7.50 1.20 8.57
CA VAL A 48 -6.77 1.21 7.29
C VAL A 48 -5.41 0.56 7.50
N PHE A 49 -5.09 -0.39 6.63
CA PHE A 49 -3.80 -1.07 6.61
C PHE A 49 -3.23 -1.11 5.19
N VAL A 50 -1.91 -0.99 5.08
CA VAL A 50 -1.17 -1.24 3.84
C VAL A 50 -0.43 -2.56 3.98
N SER A 51 -0.69 -3.52 3.10
CA SER A 51 0.08 -4.77 3.00
C SER A 51 1.14 -4.65 1.91
N THR A 52 2.41 -4.69 2.29
CA THR A 52 3.53 -4.51 1.36
C THR A 52 4.78 -5.30 1.75
N ASP A 53 5.57 -5.65 0.74
CA ASP A 53 6.92 -6.20 0.80
C ASP A 53 8.01 -5.17 0.43
N SER A 54 7.62 -3.95 0.02
CA SER A 54 8.54 -2.84 -0.27
C SER A 54 8.76 -1.98 0.97
N GLU A 55 10.02 -1.71 1.28
CA GLU A 55 10.38 -0.79 2.36
C GLU A 55 9.96 0.66 2.03
N GLU A 56 10.08 1.09 0.77
CA GLU A 56 9.66 2.43 0.31
C GLU A 56 8.14 2.65 0.50
N LEU A 57 7.33 1.65 0.15
CA LEU A 57 5.87 1.71 0.35
C LEU A 57 5.49 1.69 1.83
N LYS A 58 6.25 0.96 2.66
CA LYS A 58 6.09 0.96 4.11
C LYS A 58 6.39 2.34 4.69
N GLU A 59 7.48 2.98 4.29
CA GLU A 59 7.83 4.34 4.73
C GLU A 59 6.77 5.37 4.34
N ILE A 60 6.24 5.31 3.12
CA ILE A 60 5.14 6.18 2.67
C ILE A 60 3.90 5.97 3.52
N ALA A 61 3.52 4.72 3.81
CA ALA A 61 2.35 4.40 4.63
C ALA A 61 2.50 4.90 6.09
N LEU A 62 3.66 4.65 6.70
CA LEU A 62 3.97 5.11 8.06
C LEU A 62 3.99 6.64 8.16
N SER A 63 4.61 7.31 7.19
CA SER A 63 4.62 8.79 7.09
C SER A 63 3.23 9.39 6.94
N ASN A 64 2.27 8.61 6.42
CA ASN A 64 0.87 8.99 6.32
C ASN A 64 0.01 8.52 7.51
N ASN A 65 0.61 8.08 8.62
CA ASN A 65 -0.08 7.56 9.81
C ASN A 65 -1.02 6.38 9.51
N VAL A 66 -0.63 5.48 8.60
CA VAL A 66 -1.36 4.24 8.31
C VAL A 66 -0.57 3.03 8.78
N LYS A 67 -1.28 2.05 9.33
CA LYS A 67 -0.69 0.80 9.82
C LYS A 67 -0.17 -0.04 8.65
N VAL A 68 0.97 -0.70 8.84
CA VAL A 68 1.58 -1.55 7.81
C VAL A 68 1.56 -3.01 8.24
N ILE A 69 1.22 -3.88 7.29
CA ILE A 69 1.32 -5.34 7.41
C ILE A 69 2.44 -5.78 6.48
N LYS A 70 3.54 -6.29 7.04
CA LYS A 70 4.63 -6.86 6.24
C LYS A 70 4.11 -8.10 5.50
N ARG A 71 4.14 -8.07 4.17
CA ARG A 71 3.68 -9.18 3.34
C ARG A 71 4.71 -10.33 3.42
N PRO A 72 4.31 -11.55 3.81
CA PRO A 72 5.23 -12.69 3.86
C PRO A 72 5.65 -13.11 2.44
N LYS A 73 6.88 -13.58 2.30
CA LYS A 73 7.47 -13.97 1.00
C LYS A 73 6.66 -15.05 0.27
N SER A 74 5.99 -15.93 1.00
CA SER A 74 5.11 -16.99 0.43
C SER A 74 3.94 -16.44 -0.38
N LEU A 75 3.51 -15.19 -0.14
CA LEU A 75 2.41 -14.53 -0.85
C LEU A 75 2.88 -13.61 -1.98
N ILE A 76 4.17 -13.67 -2.33
CA ILE A 76 4.83 -12.94 -3.41
C ILE A 76 5.13 -13.95 -4.52
N LYS A 77 4.11 -14.30 -5.32
CA LYS A 77 4.30 -15.06 -6.56
C LYS A 77 4.41 -14.08 -7.73
N ASP A 78 5.50 -14.19 -8.49
CA ASP A 78 5.71 -13.47 -9.76
C ASP A 78 5.37 -14.36 -10.98
N SER A 79 4.77 -15.52 -10.75
CA SER A 79 4.33 -16.43 -11.81
C SER A 79 3.08 -15.90 -12.51
N THR A 80 3.28 -14.98 -13.45
CA THR A 80 2.46 -14.93 -14.65
C THR A 80 3.08 -15.94 -15.62
N THR A 81 2.55 -17.17 -15.59
CA THR A 81 2.73 -18.11 -16.69
C THR A 81 1.66 -17.84 -17.74
#